data_AF-A0A3D9AJL7-F1
#
_entry.id   AF-A0A3D9AJL7-F1
#
_cell.length_a   1.000
_cell.length_b   1.000
_cell.length_c   1.000
_cell.angle_alpha   90.00
_cell.angle_beta   90.00
_cell.angle_gamma   90.00
#
_symmetry.space_group_name_H-M   'P 1'
#
loop_
_entity.id
_entity.type
_entity.pdbx_description
1 polymer ?
#
loop_
_entity_poly.entity_id
_entity_poly.type
_entity_poly.pdbx_seq_one_letter_code
_entity_poly.pdbx_strand_id
1 'polypeptide(L)'
;MDLKLNATQLIDVVSYPTLQISGERKINLYLSINAEFGYQIYDFSKADTILLKSKGFKVDLEGRVYLFKLLNSRIESKRNEFYVGLQLFYRENEGTNSVDFSPKNDETKFYTDNFGTKRTAKGFNIMFGNQISVSKKMVLEPYLGLGMMNRKINNSDIEYDEIKDTRNGTGLKPLFQKLNLEESSGNVFNFCFGLRVGYRL
;
A
#
# COMPACT_ATOMS: atom_id res chain seq x y z
N MET A 1 0.88 -23.23 10.67
CA MET A 1 0.43 -21.82 10.56
C MET A 1 1.57 -21.09 9.88
N ASP A 2 1.30 -20.21 8.91
CA ASP A 2 2.38 -19.53 8.20
C ASP A 2 2.44 -18.07 8.67
N LEU A 3 3.58 -17.64 9.20
CA LEU A 3 3.86 -16.24 9.57
C LEU A 3 4.70 -15.61 8.47
N LYS A 4 4.35 -14.41 7.99
CA LYS A 4 5.05 -13.77 6.88
C LYS A 4 5.33 -12.30 7.15
N LEU A 5 6.42 -11.82 6.56
CA LEU A 5 6.78 -10.41 6.49
C LEU A 5 6.54 -9.93 5.06
N ASN A 6 5.80 -8.84 4.89
CA ASN A 6 5.62 -8.22 3.59
C ASN A 6 6.80 -7.27 3.31
N ALA A 7 7.81 -7.78 2.60
CA ALA A 7 9.08 -7.09 2.40
C ALA A 7 8.93 -5.84 1.52
N THR A 8 8.03 -5.87 0.54
CA THR A 8 7.80 -4.74 -0.38
C THR A 8 7.24 -3.51 0.35
N GLN A 9 6.49 -3.73 1.42
CA GLN A 9 5.83 -2.66 2.18
C GLN A 9 6.82 -1.79 2.96
N LEU A 10 8.05 -2.26 3.15
CA LEU A 10 9.13 -1.45 3.71
C LEU A 10 9.52 -0.28 2.79
N ILE A 11 9.28 -0.37 1.48
CA ILE A 11 9.67 0.66 0.51
C ILE A 11 8.48 1.18 -0.30
N ASP A 12 7.26 1.10 0.28
CA ASP A 12 6.05 1.60 -0.36
C ASP A 12 6.00 3.13 -0.34
N VAL A 13 6.57 3.73 -1.38
CA VAL A 13 6.59 5.18 -1.61
C VAL A 13 5.27 5.72 -2.19
N VAL A 14 4.39 4.85 -2.69
CA VAL A 14 3.13 5.25 -3.33
C VAL A 14 2.07 5.54 -2.28
N SER A 15 2.00 4.69 -1.24
CA SER A 15 1.19 4.98 -0.07
C SER A 15 2.08 5.51 1.06
N TYR A 16 2.62 4.63 1.89
CA TYR A 16 3.59 4.95 2.94
C TYR A 16 4.27 3.65 3.40
N PRO A 17 5.54 3.72 3.80
CA PRO A 17 6.27 2.52 4.21
C PRO A 17 5.79 2.02 5.57
N THR A 18 5.71 0.70 5.72
CA THR A 18 5.29 0.05 6.96
C THR A 18 6.07 -1.23 7.20
N LEU A 19 6.34 -1.52 8.47
CA LEU A 19 6.66 -2.88 8.88
C LEU A 19 5.34 -3.66 8.92
N GLN A 20 5.14 -4.58 7.97
CA GLN A 20 3.88 -5.32 7.83
C GLN A 20 4.08 -6.83 7.99
N ILE A 21 3.38 -7.39 8.98
CA ILE A 21 3.37 -8.80 9.32
C ILE A 21 2.04 -9.44 8.92
N SER A 22 2.10 -10.73 8.63
CA SER A 22 1.02 -11.52 8.06
C SER A 22 0.92 -12.86 8.79
N GLY A 23 -0.31 -13.28 9.06
CA GLY A 23 -0.61 -14.59 9.61
C GLY A 23 -1.63 -15.30 8.73
N GLU A 24 -1.26 -16.46 8.20
CA GLU A 24 -2.14 -17.31 7.41
C GLU A 24 -2.57 -18.55 8.19
N ARG A 25 -3.87 -18.81 8.16
CA ARG A 25 -4.49 -20.03 8.66
C ARG A 25 -5.26 -20.73 7.54
N LYS A 26 -4.88 -21.98 7.24
CA LYS A 26 -5.65 -22.85 6.34
C LYS A 26 -6.92 -23.33 7.05
N ILE A 27 -8.06 -23.16 6.40
CA ILE A 27 -9.35 -23.69 6.88
C ILE A 27 -9.49 -25.14 6.43
N ASN A 28 -9.11 -25.42 5.18
CA ASN A 28 -9.08 -26.75 4.61
C ASN A 28 -7.95 -26.83 3.57
N LEU A 29 -7.94 -27.88 2.74
CA LEU A 29 -6.87 -28.10 1.75
C LEU A 29 -6.80 -26.98 0.69
N TYR A 30 -7.92 -26.34 0.36
CA TYR A 30 -8.05 -25.39 -0.75
C TYR A 30 -8.43 -23.97 -0.32
N LEU A 31 -8.76 -23.73 0.95
CA LEU A 31 -9.11 -22.42 1.50
C LEU A 31 -8.18 -22.00 2.63
N SER A 32 -7.77 -20.74 2.63
CA SER A 32 -7.11 -20.11 3.77
C SER A 32 -7.61 -18.68 3.98
N ILE A 33 -7.41 -18.20 5.21
CA ILE A 33 -7.57 -16.80 5.56
C ILE A 33 -6.19 -16.27 5.95
N ASN A 34 -5.84 -15.11 5.42
CA ASN A 34 -4.64 -14.36 5.76
C ASN A 34 -5.05 -13.00 6.31
N ALA A 35 -4.52 -12.65 7.49
CA ALA A 35 -4.68 -11.33 8.08
C ALA A 35 -3.32 -10.65 8.14
N GLU A 36 -3.24 -9.38 7.75
CA GLU A 36 -2.02 -8.59 7.77
C GLU A 36 -2.22 -7.31 8.56
N PHE A 37 -1.20 -6.95 9.33
CA PHE A 37 -1.14 -5.69 10.06
C PHE A 37 0.20 -5.02 9.80
N GLY A 38 0.15 -3.74 9.41
CA GLY A 38 1.31 -2.92 9.16
C GLY A 38 1.28 -1.64 9.99
N TYR A 39 2.43 -1.24 10.51
CA TYR A 39 2.59 0.03 11.22
C TYR A 39 3.73 0.85 10.60
N GLN A 40 3.49 2.15 10.46
CA GLN A 40 4.49 3.07 9.92
C GLN A 40 5.55 3.36 10.99
N ILE A 41 6.78 2.90 10.71
CA ILE A 41 7.92 3.04 11.64
C ILE A 41 8.96 4.08 11.18
N TYR A 42 8.87 4.56 9.95
CA TYR A 42 9.71 5.65 9.44
C TYR A 42 8.94 6.46 8.40
N ASP A 43 9.48 7.65 8.13
CA ASP A 43 9.06 8.53 7.07
C ASP A 43 10.28 8.91 6.23
N PHE A 44 10.13 8.87 4.91
CA PHE A 44 11.17 9.31 3.98
C PHE A 44 11.09 10.81 3.71
N SER A 45 9.97 11.46 4.01
CA SER A 45 9.77 12.89 3.89
C SER A 45 10.47 13.62 5.05
N LYS A 46 11.41 14.51 4.71
CA LYS A 46 11.96 15.51 5.64
C LYS A 46 11.42 16.86 5.21
N ALA A 47 10.30 17.26 5.80
CA ALA A 47 9.85 18.65 5.71
C ALA A 47 10.65 19.48 6.71
N ASP A 48 11.06 20.68 6.31
CA ASP A 48 11.78 21.61 7.19
C ASP A 48 10.90 22.08 8.37
N THR A 49 9.58 22.10 8.15
CA THR A 49 8.57 22.34 9.18
C THR A 49 7.74 21.08 9.39
N ILE A 50 7.54 20.66 10.64
CA ILE A 50 6.72 19.50 10.99
C ILE A 50 5.39 20.00 11.58
N LEU A 51 4.30 19.85 10.83
CA LEU A 51 2.95 20.19 11.29
C LEU A 51 2.26 18.99 11.96
N LEU A 52 2.43 17.81 11.36
CA LEU A 52 1.93 16.53 11.87
C LEU A 52 3.06 15.52 11.95
N LYS A 53 3.12 14.81 13.09
CA LYS A 53 4.04 13.69 13.27
C LYS A 53 3.56 12.49 12.44
N SER A 54 4.47 11.95 11.63
CA SER A 54 4.15 10.83 10.75
C SER A 54 3.78 9.58 11.54
N LYS A 55 2.58 9.07 11.29
CA LYS A 55 2.05 7.83 11.86
C LYS A 55 1.01 7.24 10.92
N GLY A 56 0.88 5.93 10.93
CA GLY A 56 -0.10 5.25 10.11
C GLY A 56 -0.13 3.75 10.34
N PHE A 57 -1.21 3.12 9.93
CA PHE A 57 -1.38 1.68 9.99
C PHE A 57 -2.19 1.14 8.81
N LYS A 58 -1.85 -0.08 8.40
CA LYS A 58 -2.52 -0.86 7.35
C LYS A 58 -3.09 -2.13 7.97
N VAL A 59 -4.31 -2.48 7.58
CA VAL A 59 -4.94 -3.75 7.93
C VAL A 59 -5.49 -4.37 6.67
N ASP A 60 -5.14 -5.63 6.43
CA ASP A 60 -5.64 -6.42 5.31
C ASP A 60 -6.25 -7.72 5.81
N LEU A 61 -7.38 -8.11 5.24
CA LEU A 61 -8.01 -9.42 5.46
C LEU A 61 -8.27 -10.07 4.10
N GLU A 62 -7.70 -11.26 3.89
CA GLU A 62 -7.72 -11.93 2.60
C GLU A 62 -8.23 -13.36 2.74
N GLY A 63 -9.34 -13.68 2.04
CA GLY A 63 -9.78 -15.05 1.83
C GLY A 63 -9.17 -15.60 0.55
N ARG A 64 -8.52 -16.77 0.61
CA ARG A 64 -7.75 -17.36 -0.50
C ARG A 64 -8.30 -18.71 -0.92
N VAL A 65 -8.26 -18.97 -2.22
CA VAL A 65 -8.60 -20.26 -2.85
C VAL A 65 -7.39 -20.77 -3.63
N TYR A 66 -6.91 -21.97 -3.32
CA TYR A 66 -5.79 -22.61 -4.01
C TYR A 66 -6.27 -23.44 -5.21
N LEU A 67 -6.18 -22.86 -6.41
CA LEU A 67 -6.80 -23.41 -7.62
C LEU A 67 -6.28 -24.82 -7.99
N PHE A 68 -4.97 -25.05 -7.89
CA PHE A 68 -4.40 -26.35 -8.29
C PHE A 68 -4.86 -27.50 -7.38
N LYS A 69 -5.10 -27.22 -6.10
CA LYS A 69 -5.62 -28.21 -5.15
C LYS A 69 -7.12 -28.45 -5.32
N LEU A 70 -7.85 -27.42 -5.77
CA LEU A 70 -9.26 -27.54 -6.09
C LEU A 70 -9.49 -28.42 -7.34
N LEU A 71 -8.67 -28.24 -8.37
CA LEU A 71 -8.82 -28.95 -9.65
C LEU A 71 -8.18 -30.35 -9.66
N ASN A 72 -7.01 -30.52 -9.03
CA ASN A 72 -6.27 -31.78 -9.01
C ASN A 72 -6.01 -32.24 -7.57
N SER A 73 -7.04 -32.82 -6.95
CA SER A 73 -6.98 -33.42 -5.60
C SER A 73 -5.85 -34.45 -5.41
N ARG A 74 -5.30 -35.00 -6.51
CA ARG A 74 -4.23 -36.03 -6.50
C ARG A 74 -2.80 -35.50 -6.55
N ILE A 75 -2.57 -34.21 -6.75
CA ILE A 75 -1.22 -33.64 -6.82
C ILE A 75 -0.97 -32.84 -5.55
N GLU A 76 -0.29 -33.45 -4.58
CA GLU A 76 0.34 -32.73 -3.47
C GLU A 76 1.47 -31.85 -4.02
N SER A 77 1.15 -30.73 -4.69
CA SER A 77 2.17 -29.73 -5.01
C SER A 77 2.58 -29.05 -3.71
N LYS A 78 3.56 -29.64 -3.01
CA LYS A 78 4.12 -29.10 -1.75
C LYS A 78 4.99 -27.86 -1.98
N ARG A 79 5.46 -27.66 -3.21
CA ARG A 79 6.48 -26.66 -3.54
C ARG A 79 5.91 -25.36 -4.09
N ASN A 80 4.79 -25.40 -4.79
CA ASN A 80 4.20 -24.23 -5.43
C ASN A 80 2.67 -24.32 -5.35
N GLU A 81 2.05 -23.34 -4.70
CA GLU A 81 0.61 -23.25 -4.54
C GLU A 81 0.12 -21.89 -5.07
N PHE A 82 -0.41 -21.89 -6.30
CA PHE A 82 -1.11 -20.72 -6.83
C PHE A 82 -2.45 -20.53 -6.13
N TYR A 83 -2.75 -19.29 -5.77
CA TYR A 83 -4.02 -18.91 -5.17
C TYR A 83 -4.62 -17.67 -5.84
N VAL A 84 -5.94 -17.61 -5.79
CA VAL A 84 -6.72 -16.40 -6.05
C VAL A 84 -7.41 -16.01 -4.75
N GLY A 85 -7.41 -14.73 -4.41
CA GLY A 85 -7.98 -14.24 -3.16
C GLY A 85 -8.84 -13.00 -3.33
N LEU A 86 -9.72 -12.78 -2.37
CA LEU A 86 -10.40 -11.51 -2.17
C LEU A 86 -9.85 -10.87 -0.90
N GLN A 87 -9.19 -9.73 -1.06
CA GLN A 87 -8.62 -8.94 0.02
C GLN A 87 -9.50 -7.72 0.29
N LEU A 88 -9.88 -7.50 1.55
CA LEU A 88 -10.39 -6.24 2.06
C LEU A 88 -9.25 -5.51 2.75
N PHE A 89 -9.14 -4.19 2.54
CA PHE A 89 -8.10 -3.39 3.17
C PHE A 89 -8.62 -2.09 3.77
N TYR A 90 -7.97 -1.66 4.85
CA TYR A 90 -8.10 -0.35 5.45
C TYR A 90 -6.71 0.20 5.76
N ARG A 91 -6.47 1.46 5.40
CA ARG A 91 -5.19 2.13 5.56
C ARG A 91 -5.44 3.55 6.05
N GLU A 92 -4.68 3.96 7.04
CA GLU A 92 -4.75 5.32 7.55
C GLU A 92 -3.35 5.82 7.82
N ASN A 93 -3.05 7.03 7.39
CA ASN A 93 -1.80 7.68 7.77
C ASN A 93 -1.94 9.20 7.81
N GLU A 94 -1.12 9.82 8.63
CA GLU A 94 -0.94 11.25 8.68
C GLU A 94 0.55 11.60 8.66
N GLY A 95 0.86 12.83 8.30
CA GLY A 95 2.22 13.34 8.26
C GLY A 95 2.27 14.74 7.65
N THR A 96 3.47 15.26 7.52
CA THR A 96 3.73 16.54 6.85
C THR A 96 4.24 16.29 5.45
N ASN A 97 3.60 16.91 4.46
CA ASN A 97 4.01 16.84 3.06
C ASN A 97 4.33 18.24 2.55
N SER A 98 5.02 18.29 1.42
CA SER A 98 5.31 19.54 0.73
C SER A 98 4.86 19.52 -0.71
N VAL A 99 4.47 20.68 -1.21
CA VAL A 99 4.18 20.93 -2.62
C VAL A 99 5.00 22.11 -3.08
N ASP A 100 5.66 21.95 -4.23
CA ASP A 100 6.38 23.05 -4.87
C ASP A 100 5.47 23.63 -5.95
N PHE A 101 5.34 24.95 -6.00
CA PHE A 101 4.44 25.61 -6.93
C PHE A 101 4.97 26.98 -7.37
N SER A 102 4.47 27.42 -8.52
CA SER A 102 4.62 28.79 -9.04
C SER A 102 3.24 29.38 -9.29
N PRO A 103 3.03 30.68 -9.06
CA PRO A 103 1.83 31.36 -9.50
C PRO A 103 1.66 31.26 -11.02
N LYS A 104 0.44 30.98 -11.51
CA LYS A 104 0.17 30.91 -12.97
C LYS A 104 0.43 32.23 -13.71
N ASN A 105 0.39 33.35 -12.99
CA ASN A 105 0.67 34.68 -13.54
C ASN A 105 2.17 35.02 -13.57
N ASP A 106 3.03 34.22 -12.93
CA ASP A 106 4.47 34.43 -12.88
C ASP A 106 5.20 33.11 -12.56
N GLU A 107 5.39 32.29 -13.59
CA GLU A 107 6.04 30.97 -13.46
C GLU A 107 7.52 31.05 -13.05
N THR A 108 8.12 32.25 -13.02
CA THR A 108 9.54 32.44 -12.64
C THR A 108 9.78 32.37 -11.13
N LYS A 109 8.72 32.45 -10.31
CA LYS A 109 8.81 32.42 -8.85
C LYS A 109 8.48 31.03 -8.29
N PHE A 110 9.40 30.48 -7.52
CA PHE A 110 9.27 29.15 -6.92
C PHE A 110 8.99 29.26 -5.43
N TYR A 111 7.92 28.59 -5.01
CA TYR A 111 7.52 28.47 -3.61
C TYR A 111 7.44 26.99 -3.21
N THR A 112 7.67 26.72 -1.93
CA THR A 112 7.45 25.42 -1.30
C THR A 112 6.53 25.64 -0.13
N ASP A 113 5.39 24.96 -0.14
CA ASP A 113 4.42 24.95 0.94
C ASP A 113 4.48 23.62 1.68
N ASN A 114 4.53 23.67 3.02
CA ASN A 114 4.53 22.51 3.90
C ASN A 114 3.19 22.45 4.63
N PHE A 115 2.44 21.35 4.44
CA PHE A 115 1.08 21.21 4.94
C PHE A 115 0.86 19.89 5.65
N GLY A 116 -0.09 19.88 6.59
CA GLY A 116 -0.55 18.68 7.26
C GLY A 116 -1.40 17.83 6.32
N THR A 117 -1.16 16.53 6.26
CA THR A 117 -1.96 15.60 5.46
C THR A 117 -2.50 14.47 6.32
N LYS A 118 -3.81 14.22 6.25
CA LYS A 118 -4.44 13.01 6.78
C LYS A 118 -5.08 12.23 5.64
N ARG A 119 -4.72 10.96 5.49
CA ARG A 119 -5.21 10.08 4.43
C ARG A 119 -5.85 8.84 5.01
N THR A 120 -7.02 8.52 4.50
CA THR A 120 -7.72 7.27 4.78
C THR A 120 -8.03 6.59 3.45
N ALA A 121 -7.77 5.30 3.35
CA ALA A 121 -8.03 4.51 2.17
C ALA A 121 -8.65 3.17 2.57
N LYS A 122 -9.75 2.81 1.92
CA LYS A 122 -10.41 1.51 2.12
C LYS A 122 -10.87 0.96 0.79
N GLY A 123 -10.92 -0.35 0.68
CA GLY A 123 -11.32 -0.98 -0.56
C GLY A 123 -11.15 -2.48 -0.56
N PHE A 124 -11.12 -3.03 -1.76
CA PHE A 124 -10.91 -4.46 -1.97
C PHE A 124 -10.00 -4.70 -3.16
N ASN A 125 -9.31 -5.84 -3.17
CA ASN A 125 -8.51 -6.33 -4.28
C ASN A 125 -8.86 -7.78 -4.57
N ILE A 126 -8.88 -8.13 -5.86
CA ILE A 126 -8.72 -9.50 -6.30
C ILE A 126 -7.21 -9.75 -6.37
N MET A 127 -6.76 -10.70 -5.56
CA MET A 127 -5.35 -11.05 -5.39
C MET A 127 -5.01 -12.29 -6.20
N PHE A 128 -3.86 -12.27 -6.85
CA PHE A 128 -3.27 -13.44 -7.50
C PHE A 128 -1.88 -13.61 -6.91
N GLY A 129 -1.61 -14.76 -6.33
CA GLY A 129 -0.32 -15.01 -5.70
C GLY A 129 0.12 -16.44 -5.84
N ASN A 130 1.41 -16.64 -5.61
CA ASN A 130 2.02 -17.95 -5.71
C ASN A 130 2.84 -18.24 -4.48
N GLN A 131 2.44 -19.24 -3.69
CA GLN A 131 3.15 -19.62 -2.48
C GLN A 131 4.22 -20.67 -2.82
N ILE A 132 5.48 -20.27 -2.79
CA ILE A 132 6.65 -21.07 -3.13
C ILE A 132 7.35 -21.54 -1.85
N SER A 133 7.29 -22.84 -1.55
CA SER A 133 8.07 -23.44 -0.45
C SER A 133 9.53 -23.59 -0.89
N VAL A 134 10.41 -22.70 -0.44
CA VAL A 134 11.87 -22.78 -0.72
C VAL A 134 12.53 -23.87 0.12
N SER A 135 12.06 -24.04 1.35
CA SER A 135 12.44 -25.14 2.24
C SER A 135 11.22 -25.65 3.00
N LYS A 136 11.39 -26.63 3.90
CA LYS A 136 10.28 -27.10 4.76
C LYS A 136 9.70 -25.98 5.64
N LYS A 137 10.51 -24.96 5.95
CA LYS A 137 10.18 -23.87 6.88
C LYS A 137 10.08 -22.51 6.20
N MET A 138 10.69 -22.31 5.03
CA MET A 138 10.71 -21.01 4.36
C MET A 138 9.74 -20.98 3.18
N VAL A 139 8.99 -19.90 3.10
CA VAL A 139 8.00 -19.64 2.05
C VAL A 139 8.31 -18.28 1.42
N LEU A 140 8.24 -18.21 0.10
CA LEU A 140 8.19 -16.96 -0.65
C LEU A 140 6.84 -16.84 -1.32
N GLU A 141 6.26 -15.64 -1.32
CA GLU A 141 4.96 -15.40 -1.90
C GLU A 141 4.97 -14.08 -2.68
N PRO A 142 5.39 -14.12 -3.97
CA PRO A 142 5.07 -13.04 -4.88
C PRO A 142 3.56 -12.97 -5.09
N TYR A 143 3.03 -11.74 -5.13
CA TYR A 143 1.62 -11.48 -5.38
C TYR A 143 1.42 -10.24 -6.23
N LEU A 144 0.27 -10.20 -6.90
CA LEU A 144 -0.30 -9.02 -7.54
C LEU A 144 -1.78 -8.89 -7.13
N GLY A 145 -2.32 -7.69 -7.24
CA GLY A 145 -3.72 -7.43 -6.92
C GLY A 145 -4.27 -6.27 -7.72
N LEU A 146 -5.53 -6.41 -8.12
CA LEU A 146 -6.30 -5.42 -8.87
C LEU A 146 -7.62 -5.18 -8.14
N GLY A 147 -8.04 -3.93 -8.01
CA GLY A 147 -9.22 -3.62 -7.23
C GLY A 147 -9.67 -2.19 -7.29
N MET A 148 -10.51 -1.83 -6.32
CA MET A 148 -11.04 -0.48 -6.16
C MET A 148 -10.76 0.02 -4.76
N MET A 149 -10.46 1.31 -4.67
CA MET A 149 -10.20 2.01 -3.42
C MET A 149 -11.04 3.28 -3.37
N ASN A 150 -11.63 3.54 -2.21
CA ASN A 150 -12.09 4.87 -1.84
C ASN A 150 -11.01 5.52 -0.97
N ARG A 151 -10.46 6.64 -1.45
CA ARG A 151 -9.43 7.42 -0.75
C ARG A 151 -10.01 8.76 -0.32
N LYS A 152 -9.75 9.15 0.92
CA LYS A 152 -10.05 10.48 1.46
C LYS A 152 -8.75 11.11 1.93
N ILE A 153 -8.47 12.30 1.44
CA ILE A 153 -7.31 13.12 1.83
C ILE A 153 -7.88 14.42 2.37
N ASN A 154 -7.46 14.80 3.57
CA ASN A 154 -7.72 16.12 4.12
C ASN A 154 -6.37 16.80 4.34
N ASN A 155 -6.24 18.01 3.83
CA ASN A 155 -5.07 18.86 4.03
C ASN A 155 -5.39 19.93 5.07
N SER A 156 -4.41 20.26 5.91
CA SER A 156 -4.48 21.39 6.84
C SER A 156 -3.32 22.33 6.56
N ASP A 157 -3.56 23.63 6.74
CA ASP A 157 -2.51 24.66 6.62
C ASP A 157 -1.89 24.69 5.22
N ILE A 158 -2.66 24.35 4.19
CA ILE A 158 -2.24 24.42 2.79
C ILE A 158 -2.51 25.82 2.23
N GLU A 159 -1.48 26.43 1.64
CA GLU A 159 -1.55 27.71 0.94
C GLU A 159 -1.69 27.53 -0.58
N TYR A 160 -1.18 26.43 -1.12
CA TYR A 160 -1.30 26.07 -2.53
C TYR A 160 -2.76 26.01 -3.01
N ASP A 161 -3.06 26.67 -4.12
CA ASP A 161 -4.38 26.68 -4.76
C ASP A 161 -4.28 26.22 -6.24
N GLU A 162 -4.87 25.07 -6.58
CA GLU A 162 -4.81 24.51 -7.94
C GLU A 162 -5.38 25.44 -9.03
N ILE A 163 -6.25 26.38 -8.66
CA ILE A 163 -6.83 27.36 -9.58
C ILE A 163 -5.81 28.44 -9.90
N LYS A 164 -5.02 28.90 -8.92
CA LYS A 164 -4.09 30.03 -9.05
C LYS A 164 -2.65 29.61 -9.36
N ASP A 165 -2.29 28.38 -9.01
CA ASP A 165 -0.91 27.91 -8.97
C ASP A 165 -0.67 26.69 -9.87
N THR A 166 0.55 26.58 -10.38
CA THR A 166 1.04 25.44 -11.14
C THR A 166 2.06 24.68 -10.30
N ARG A 167 1.91 23.35 -10.20
CA ARG A 167 2.89 22.50 -9.51
C ARG A 167 4.21 22.45 -10.26
N ASN A 168 5.30 22.59 -9.53
CA ASN A 168 6.65 22.57 -10.05
C ASN A 168 7.31 21.20 -9.84
N GLY A 169 8.26 20.88 -10.71
CA GLY A 169 9.12 19.71 -10.58
C GLY A 169 9.30 18.98 -11.89
N THR A 170 10.24 18.05 -11.90
CA THR A 170 10.55 17.20 -13.05
C THR A 170 10.26 15.74 -12.74
N GLY A 171 9.98 14.96 -13.79
CA GLY A 171 9.74 13.53 -13.66
C GLY A 171 8.51 13.19 -12.80
N LEU A 172 8.69 12.30 -11.82
CA LEU A 172 7.60 11.76 -10.99
C LEU A 172 7.27 12.60 -9.76
N LYS A 173 8.07 13.62 -9.43
CA LYS A 173 7.87 14.43 -8.21
C LYS A 173 6.49 15.11 -8.18
N PRO A 174 6.02 15.78 -9.25
CA PRO A 174 4.69 16.40 -9.24
C PRO A 174 3.56 15.38 -9.11
N LEU A 175 3.76 14.16 -9.65
CA LEU A 175 2.79 13.07 -9.52
C LEU A 175 2.66 12.61 -8.06
N PHE A 176 3.78 12.40 -7.36
CA PHE A 176 3.75 12.01 -5.95
C PHE A 176 3.22 13.11 -5.03
N GLN A 177 3.53 14.38 -5.30
CA GLN A 177 2.96 15.51 -4.57
C GLN A 177 1.44 15.57 -4.75
N LYS A 178 0.94 15.38 -5.97
CA LYS A 178 -0.50 15.31 -6.24
C LYS A 178 -1.21 14.23 -5.43
N LEU A 179 -0.58 13.07 -5.21
CA LEU A 179 -1.18 11.99 -4.41
C LEU A 179 -1.42 12.34 -2.93
N ASN A 180 -0.85 13.45 -2.46
CA ASN A 180 -1.03 13.97 -1.10
C ASN A 180 -2.04 15.11 -0.99
N LEU A 181 -2.61 15.56 -2.11
CA LEU A 181 -3.55 16.68 -2.17
C LEU A 181 -5.02 16.21 -2.14
N GLU A 182 -5.93 17.05 -1.64
CA GLU A 182 -7.37 16.74 -1.55
C GLU A 182 -7.98 16.39 -2.92
N GLU A 183 -7.49 16.99 -4.01
CA GLU A 183 -7.91 16.72 -5.40
C GLU A 183 -7.75 15.24 -5.80
N SER A 184 -6.91 14.49 -5.08
CA SER A 184 -6.68 13.06 -5.30
C SER A 184 -7.64 12.16 -4.52
N SER A 185 -8.60 12.73 -3.79
CA SER A 185 -9.66 11.99 -3.11
C SER A 185 -10.67 11.40 -4.09
N GLY A 186 -11.38 10.36 -3.65
CA GLY A 186 -12.46 9.73 -4.41
C GLY A 186 -12.23 8.23 -4.64
N ASN A 187 -12.99 7.70 -5.60
CA ASN A 187 -12.89 6.30 -6.01
C ASN A 187 -11.83 6.16 -7.08
N VAL A 188 -10.84 5.32 -6.84
CA VAL A 188 -9.73 5.09 -7.77
C VAL A 188 -9.49 3.60 -7.95
N PHE A 189 -8.97 3.24 -9.12
CA PHE A 189 -8.44 1.91 -9.34
C PHE A 189 -7.23 1.66 -8.43
N ASN A 190 -7.17 0.49 -7.82
CA ASN A 190 -6.07 0.08 -6.97
C ASN A 190 -5.28 -1.06 -7.61
N PHE A 191 -3.99 -0.83 -7.80
CA PHE A 191 -3.03 -1.83 -8.22
C PHE A 191 -2.05 -2.08 -7.07
N CYS A 192 -1.76 -3.34 -6.77
CA CYS A 192 -0.70 -3.68 -5.84
C CYS A 192 0.11 -4.87 -6.37
N PHE A 193 1.38 -4.91 -6.01
CA PHE A 193 2.24 -6.06 -6.19
C PHE A 193 3.21 -6.11 -5.01
N GLY A 194 3.77 -7.28 -4.76
CA GLY A 194 4.78 -7.38 -3.72
C GLY A 194 5.27 -8.80 -3.51
N LEU A 195 6.10 -8.93 -2.49
CA LEU A 195 6.71 -10.18 -2.07
C LEU A 195 6.58 -10.30 -0.55
N ARG A 196 5.98 -11.40 -0.11
CA ARG A 196 6.02 -11.82 1.29
C ARG A 196 7.08 -12.91 1.47
N VAL A 197 7.82 -12.80 2.57
CA VAL A 197 8.79 -13.81 3.01
C VAL A 197 8.26 -14.41 4.30
N GLY A 198 8.03 -15.71 4.29
CA GLY A 198 7.33 -16.44 5.33
C GLY A 198 8.15 -17.52 6.01
N TYR A 199 7.83 -17.76 7.27
CA TYR A 199 8.24 -18.91 8.05
C TYR A 199 7.01 -19.77 8.39
N ARG A 200 7.10 -21.06 8.06
CA ARG A 200 6.11 -22.09 8.40
C ARG A 200 6.44 -22.67 9.76
N LEU A 201 5.53 -22.44 10.72
CA LEU A 201 5.54 -23.01 12.07
C LEU A 201 5.08 -24.46 12.05
#